data_AF-G4HPJ7-F1
#
_entry.id   AF-G4HPJ7-F1
#
_cell.length_a   1.000
_cell.length_b   1.000
_cell.length_c   1.000
_cell.angle_alpha   90.00
_cell.angle_beta   90.00
_cell.angle_gamma   90.00
#
_symmetry.space_group_name_H-M   'P 1'
#
loop_
_entity.id
_entity.type
_entity.pdbx_description
1 polymer ?
#
loop_
_entity_poly.entity_id
_entity_poly.type
_entity_poly.pdbx_seq_one_letter_code
_entity_poly.pdbx_strand_id
1 'polypeptide(L)'
;MSQEILLELDDLLQAERELSRLLALFRQDEQEARAMYARLSDWRGQSANVLRDQIELFFSEMSRRIHELELQKAELIRYVQHMKQVDGSR
;
A
#
# COMPACT_ATOMS: atom_id res chain seq x y z
N MET A 1 24.73 10.37 -20.77
CA MET A 1 24.57 10.48 -19.31
C MET A 1 23.27 11.16 -18.89
N SER A 2 22.90 12.35 -19.39
CA SER A 2 21.64 13.01 -18.93
C SER A 2 20.34 12.34 -19.40
N GLN A 3 20.32 11.66 -20.55
CA GLN A 3 19.11 11.00 -21.07
C GLN A 3 18.75 9.69 -20.34
N GLU A 4 19.73 8.91 -19.89
CA GLU A 4 19.50 7.66 -19.14
C GLU A 4 18.93 7.95 -17.74
N ILE A 5 19.42 9.01 -17.08
CA ILE A 5 18.94 9.46 -15.76
C ILE A 5 17.50 10.00 -15.83
N LEU A 6 17.15 10.70 -16.92
CA LEU A 6 15.78 11.17 -17.17
C LEU A 6 14.78 10.03 -17.35
N LEU A 7 15.17 8.99 -18.10
CA LEU A 7 14.37 7.78 -18.29
C LEU A 7 14.15 7.05 -16.94
N GLU A 8 15.21 6.92 -16.15
CA GLU A 8 15.13 6.30 -14.82
C GLU A 8 14.22 7.11 -13.87
N LEU A 9 14.27 8.45 -13.91
CA LEU A 9 13.39 9.31 -13.11
C LEU A 9 11.91 9.14 -13.47
N ASP A 10 11.57 9.06 -14.76
CA ASP A 10 10.21 8.87 -15.22
C ASP A 10 9.64 7.51 -14.80
N ASP A 11 10.47 6.45 -14.86
CA ASP A 11 10.12 5.11 -14.40
C ASP A 11 9.82 5.09 -12.89
N LEU A 12 10.64 5.76 -12.08
CA LEU A 12 10.44 5.86 -10.63
C LEU A 12 9.17 6.66 -10.28
N LEU A 13 8.88 7.73 -11.03
CA LEU A 13 7.63 8.49 -10.87
C LEU A 13 6.41 7.66 -11.28
N GLN A 14 6.55 6.80 -12.30
CA GLN A 14 5.48 5.87 -12.66
C GLN A 14 5.24 4.83 -11.55
N ALA A 15 6.31 4.23 -11.03
CA ALA A 15 6.22 3.29 -9.92
C ALA A 15 5.55 3.91 -8.67
N GLU A 16 5.83 5.18 -8.35
CA GLU A 16 5.19 5.90 -7.24
C GLU A 16 3.67 6.03 -7.44
N ARG A 17 3.24 6.35 -8.66
CA ARG A 17 1.80 6.47 -8.99
C ARG A 17 1.10 5.12 -8.89
N GLU A 18 1.74 4.05 -9.36
CA GLU A 18 1.21 2.69 -9.29
C GLU A 18 1.09 2.22 -7.83
N LEU A 19 2.12 2.42 -7.02
CA LEU A 19 2.08 2.13 -5.58
C LEU A 19 0.99 2.92 -4.86
N SER A 20 0.81 4.20 -5.23
CA SER A 20 -0.26 5.04 -4.67
C SER A 20 -1.65 4.51 -4.99
N ARG A 21 -1.86 4.07 -6.25
CA ARG A 21 -3.13 3.48 -6.67
C ARG A 21 -3.39 2.17 -5.94
N LEU A 22 -2.39 1.30 -5.81
CA LEU A 22 -2.52 0.03 -5.09
C LEU A 22 -2.83 0.24 -3.61
N LEU A 23 -2.16 1.19 -2.95
CA LEU A 23 -2.44 1.55 -1.55
C LEU A 23 -3.88 2.06 -1.37
N ALA A 24 -4.37 2.87 -2.30
CA ALA A 24 -5.76 3.34 -2.26
C ALA A 24 -6.77 2.19 -2.39
N LEU A 25 -6.51 1.25 -3.30
CA LEU A 25 -7.34 0.05 -3.48
C LEU A 25 -7.34 -0.83 -2.21
N PHE A 26 -6.17 -1.14 -1.65
CA PHE A 26 -6.08 -1.95 -0.44
C PHE A 26 -6.82 -1.32 0.74
N ARG A 27 -6.73 0.01 0.92
CA ARG A 27 -7.47 0.72 1.98
C ARG A 27 -8.98 0.68 1.76
N GLN A 28 -9.42 0.79 0.50
CA GLN A 28 -10.83 0.68 0.16
C GLN A 28 -11.36 -0.73 0.44
N ASP A 29 -10.64 -1.76 0.02
CA ASP A 29 -10.99 -3.16 0.25
C ASP A 29 -11.02 -3.48 1.76
N GLU A 30 -10.06 -2.97 2.52
CA GLU A 30 -10.03 -3.09 3.99
C GLU A 30 -11.30 -2.50 4.60
N GLN A 31 -11.68 -1.29 4.19
CA GLN A 31 -12.85 -0.59 4.69
C GLN A 31 -14.15 -1.34 4.37
N GLU A 32 -14.26 -1.88 3.15
CA GLU A 32 -15.41 -2.69 2.73
C GLU A 32 -15.51 -3.99 3.54
N ALA A 33 -14.40 -4.71 3.67
CA ALA A 33 -14.35 -5.93 4.48
C ALA A 33 -14.69 -5.66 5.94
N ARG A 34 -14.23 -4.55 6.54
CA ARG A 34 -14.60 -4.13 7.90
C ARG A 34 -16.10 -3.85 8.02
N ALA A 35 -16.70 -3.21 7.02
CA ALA A 35 -18.14 -2.95 7.00
C ALA A 35 -18.96 -4.24 6.88
N MET A 36 -18.51 -5.21 6.07
CA MET A 36 -19.13 -6.54 5.97
C MET A 36 -19.00 -7.30 7.29
N TYR A 37 -17.83 -7.29 7.91
CA TYR A 37 -17.59 -7.94 9.20
C TYR A 37 -18.48 -7.36 10.32
N ALA A 38 -18.67 -6.04 10.36
CA ALA A 38 -19.56 -5.40 11.33
C ALA A 38 -21.02 -5.88 11.23
N ARG A 39 -21.48 -6.25 10.01
CA ARG A 39 -22.81 -6.81 9.77
C ARG A 39 -22.95 -8.26 10.26
N LEU A 40 -21.85 -8.97 10.50
CA LEU A 40 -21.84 -10.33 11.04
C LEU A 40 -21.91 -10.37 12.57
N SER A 41 -22.09 -9.21 13.22
CA SER A 41 -22.13 -9.06 14.69
C SER A 41 -23.18 -9.95 15.38
N ASP A 42 -24.30 -10.24 14.72
CA ASP A 42 -25.36 -11.10 15.26
C ASP A 42 -25.14 -12.60 15.00
N TRP A 43 -24.15 -12.96 14.18
CA TRP A 43 -23.89 -14.36 13.86
C TRP A 43 -23.16 -15.05 15.03
N ARG A 44 -23.81 -16.06 15.60
CA ARG A 44 -23.31 -16.86 16.74
C ARG A 44 -23.05 -18.31 16.34
N GLY A 45 -22.16 -18.95 17.09
CA GLY A 45 -21.81 -20.37 16.94
C GLY A 45 -20.35 -20.57 16.59
N GLN A 46 -19.92 -21.84 16.56
CA GLN A 46 -18.51 -22.19 16.34
C GLN A 46 -18.01 -21.75 14.96
N SER A 47 -18.86 -21.80 13.93
CA SER A 47 -18.54 -21.30 12.58
C SER A 47 -18.31 -19.80 12.54
N ALA A 48 -19.07 -19.03 13.32
CA ALA A 48 -18.92 -17.58 13.40
C ALA A 48 -17.59 -17.19 14.09
N ASN A 49 -17.18 -17.95 15.11
CA ASN A 49 -15.89 -17.75 15.77
C ASN A 49 -14.72 -18.06 14.82
N VAL A 50 -14.76 -19.18 14.10
CA VAL A 50 -13.71 -19.53 13.13
C VAL A 50 -13.59 -18.46 12.04
N LEU A 51 -14.72 -17.97 11.51
CA LEU A 51 -14.69 -16.92 10.50
C LEU A 51 -14.16 -15.59 11.07
N ARG A 52 -14.53 -15.24 12.31
CA ARG A 52 -13.99 -14.06 13.00
C ARG A 52 -12.46 -14.12 13.09
N ASP A 53 -11.91 -15.24 13.55
CA ASP A 53 -10.46 -15.40 13.68
C ASP A 53 -9.76 -15.28 12.32
N GLN A 54 -10.33 -15.86 11.26
CA GLN A 54 -9.81 -15.73 9.89
C GLN A 54 -9.84 -14.29 9.37
N ILE A 55 -10.93 -13.56 9.64
CA ILE A 55 -11.07 -12.16 9.23
C ILE A 55 -10.12 -11.25 10.01
N GLU A 56 -9.94 -11.50 11.32
CA GLU A 56 -8.99 -10.75 12.13
C GLU A 56 -7.54 -10.97 11.67
N LEU A 57 -7.18 -12.22 11.34
CA LEU A 57 -5.90 -12.54 10.72
C LEU A 57 -5.72 -11.78 9.40
N PHE A 58 -6.71 -11.85 8.51
CA PHE A 58 -6.71 -11.15 7.23
C PHE A 58 -6.49 -9.64 7.39
N PHE A 59 -7.19 -8.98 8.32
CA PHE A 59 -6.98 -7.56 8.58
C PHE A 59 -5.59 -7.26 9.12
N SER A 60 -5.03 -8.12 9.96
CA SER A 60 -3.67 -7.95 10.48
C SER A 60 -2.62 -8.04 9.38
N GLU A 61 -2.77 -9.01 8.47
CA GLU A 61 -1.86 -9.21 7.34
C GLU A 61 -1.97 -8.09 6.32
N MET A 62 -3.21 -7.66 6.00
CA MET A 62 -3.46 -6.54 5.11
C MET A 62 -2.86 -5.24 5.66
N SER A 63 -3.05 -4.95 6.95
CA SER A 63 -2.47 -3.78 7.60
C SER A 63 -0.94 -3.79 7.53
N ARG A 64 -0.32 -4.95 7.79
CA ARG A 64 1.13 -5.14 7.64
C ARG A 64 1.58 -4.86 6.20
N ARG A 65 0.85 -5.39 5.21
CA ARG A 65 1.18 -5.23 3.80
C ARG A 65 1.07 -3.78 3.32
N ILE A 66 0.02 -3.08 3.75
CA ILE A 66 -0.15 -1.63 3.50
C ILE A 66 1.05 -0.88 4.08
N HIS A 67 1.45 -1.17 5.32
CA HIS A 67 2.59 -0.54 5.95
C HIS A 67 3.91 -0.80 5.20
N GLU A 68 4.17 -2.05 4.79
CA GLU A 68 5.34 -2.41 3.98
C GLU A 68 5.39 -1.59 2.66
N LEU A 69 4.26 -1.46 1.98
CA LEU A 69 4.16 -0.69 0.72
C LEU A 69 4.32 0.81 0.94
N GLU A 70 3.84 1.36 2.06
CA GLU A 70 4.05 2.75 2.43
C GLU A 70 5.52 3.07 2.68
N LEU A 71 6.24 2.18 3.35
CA LEU A 71 7.68 2.31 3.56
C LEU A 71 8.45 2.30 2.24
N GLN A 72 8.15 1.35 1.35
CA GLN A 72 8.74 1.28 0.01
C GLN A 72 8.46 2.54 -0.81
N LYS A 73 7.21 3.03 -0.77
CA LYS A 73 6.84 4.29 -1.42
C LYS A 73 7.64 5.47 -0.86
N ALA A 74 7.82 5.55 0.47
CA ALA A 74 8.58 6.62 1.10
C ALA A 74 10.07 6.58 0.70
N GLU A 75 10.66 5.39 0.58
CA GLU A 75 12.02 5.20 0.06
C GLU A 75 12.14 5.67 -1.39
N LEU A 76 11.20 5.29 -2.24
CA LEU A 76 11.14 5.71 -3.64
C LEU A 76 11.10 7.24 -3.78
N ILE A 77 10.25 7.90 -2.99
CA ILE A 77 10.14 9.37 -2.99
C ILE A 77 11.45 10.02 -2.55
N ARG A 78 12.12 9.49 -1.51
CA ARG A 78 13.42 9.98 -1.06
C ARG A 78 14.48 9.87 -2.15
N TYR A 79 14.50 8.74 -2.85
CA TYR A 79 15.43 8.51 -3.96
C TYR A 79 15.19 9.49 -5.13
N VAL A 80 13.93 9.66 -5.54
CA VAL A 80 13.53 10.65 -6.56
C VAL A 80 13.93 12.07 -6.18
N GLN A 81 13.75 12.47 -4.91
CA GLN A 81 14.17 13.78 -4.42
C GLN A 81 15.70 13.95 -4.47
N HIS A 82 16.45 12.91 -4.09
CA HIS A 82 17.90 12.92 -4.16
C HIS A 82 18.41 13.08 -5.60
N MET A 83 17.88 12.32 -6.56
CA MET A 83 18.23 12.45 -7.97
C MET A 83 17.99 13.87 -8.50
N LYS A 84 16.82 14.45 -8.19
CA LYS A 84 16.49 15.83 -8.59
C LYS A 84 17.46 16.87 -8.03
N GLN A 85 17.93 16.69 -6.80
CA GLN A 85 18.91 17.59 -6.18
C GLN A 85 20.28 17.49 -6.85
N VAL A 86 20.75 16.28 -7.14
CA VAL A 86 22.06 16.05 -7.79
C VAL A 86 22.07 16.62 -9.21
N ASP A 87 20.97 16.48 -9.96
CA ASP A 87 20.84 17.06 -11.30
C ASP A 87 20.69 18.59 -11.28
N GLY A 88 19.94 19.16 -10.32
CA GLY A 88 19.77 20.61 -10.20
C GLY A 88 20.99 21.35 -9.63
N SER A 89 22.00 20.62 -9.15
CA SER A 89 23.26 21.17 -8.61
C SER A 89 24.40 21.24 -9.64
N ARG A 90 24.10 20.96 -10.93
CA ARG A 90 25.01 21.12 -12.08
C ARG A 90 24.57 22.28 -12.96
#